data_AF-A0A2S2KP92-F1
#
_entry.id   AF-A0A2S2KP92-F1
#
_cell.length_a   1.000
_cell.length_b   1.000
_cell.length_c   1.000
_cell.angle_alpha   90.00
_cell.angle_beta   90.00
_cell.angle_gamma   90.00
#
_symmetry.space_group_name_H-M   'P 1'
#
loop_
_entity.id
_entity.type
_entity.pdbx_description
1 polymer ?
#
loop_
_entity_poly.entity_id
_entity_poly.type
_entity_poly.pdbx_seq_one_letter_code
_entity_poly.pdbx_strand_id
1 'polypeptide(L)' 'MKSGFAVIIIGIIMFVAGLVMFYSIELGQTNPVLRLVKNIGTFTGLLGMGVTLAGILLNIINKNQPPIQENSEI' A
#
# COMPACT_ATOMS: atom_id res chain seq x y z
N MET A 1 -1.30 -10.86 -15.61
CA MET A 1 -1.85 -9.52 -15.30
C MET A 1 -0.86 -8.79 -14.39
N LYS A 2 -0.80 -7.46 -14.51
CA LYS A 2 0.08 -6.53 -13.79
C LYS A 2 -0.09 -6.57 -12.24
N SER A 3 0.10 -7.70 -11.57
CA SER A 3 -0.23 -7.84 -10.13
C SER A 3 0.51 -6.81 -9.27
N GLY A 4 1.80 -6.54 -9.56
CA GLY A 4 2.56 -5.48 -8.89
C GLY A 4 1.92 -4.10 -9.03
N PHE A 5 1.40 -3.76 -10.21
CA PHE A 5 0.72 -2.48 -10.44
C PHE A 5 -0.60 -2.35 -9.69
N ALA A 6 -1.36 -3.45 -9.58
CA ALA A 6 -2.57 -3.48 -8.76
C ALA A 6 -2.26 -3.29 -7.26
N VAL A 7 -1.19 -3.93 -6.77
CA VAL A 7 -0.73 -3.79 -5.37
C VAL A 7 -0.27 -2.36 -5.07
N ILE A 8 0.42 -1.69 -6.00
CA ILE A 8 0.78 -0.27 -5.87
C ILE A 8 -0.47 0.60 -5.69
N ILE A 9 -1.50 0.40 -6.51
CA ILE A 9 -2.75 1.19 -6.44
C ILE A 9 -3.43 1.00 -5.08
N ILE A 10 -3.51 -0.24 -4.59
CA ILE A 10 -4.09 -0.55 -3.28
C ILE A 10 -3.31 0.17 -2.17
N GLY A 11 -1.97 0.12 -2.21
CA GLY A 11 -1.11 0.80 -1.24
C GLY A 11 -1.33 2.31 -1.19
N ILE A 12 -1.47 2.96 -2.37
CA ILE A 12 -1.75 4.40 -2.46
C ILE A 12 -3.12 4.72 -1.85
N ILE A 13 -4.16 3.94 -2.14
CA ILE A 13 -5.51 4.15 -1.58
C ILE A 13 -5.47 4.01 -0.04
N MET A 14 -4.80 2.99 0.47
CA MET A 14 -4.62 2.81 1.92
C MET A 14 -3.88 3.97 2.56
N PHE A 15 -2.83 4.49 1.90
CA PHE A 15 -2.08 5.64 2.37
C PHE A 15 -2.96 6.90 2.44
N VAL A 16 -3.69 7.20 1.37
CA VAL A 16 -4.60 8.36 1.32
C VAL A 16 -5.71 8.23 2.36
N ALA A 17 -6.32 7.06 2.51
CA ALA A 17 -7.34 6.82 3.53
C ALA A 17 -6.81 7.04 4.96
N GLY A 18 -5.58 6.57 5.24
CA GLY A 18 -4.91 6.83 6.52
C GLY A 18 -4.68 8.31 6.79
N LEU A 19 -4.25 9.08 5.78
CA LEU A 19 -4.09 10.53 5.88
C LEU A 19 -5.43 11.24 6.13
N VAL A 20 -6.48 10.88 5.39
CA VAL A 20 -7.82 11.46 5.59
C VAL A 20 -8.27 11.23 7.02
N MET A 21 -8.11 10.02 7.54
CA MET A 21 -8.50 9.67 8.90
C MET A 21 -7.67 10.42 9.96
N PHE A 22 -6.38 10.66 9.70
CA PHE A 22 -5.50 11.42 10.59
C PHE A 22 -5.83 12.93 10.63
N TYR A 23 -6.10 13.53 9.47
CA TYR A 23 -6.38 14.96 9.33
C TYR A 23 -7.83 15.33 9.66
N SER A 24 -8.76 14.39 9.58
CA SER A 24 -10.17 14.63 9.97
C SER A 24 -10.36 14.82 11.48
N ILE A 25 -9.33 14.54 12.29
CA ILE A 25 -9.40 14.58 13.75
C ILE A 25 -8.47 15.68 14.28
N GLU A 26 -9.08 16.70 14.89
CA GLU A 26 -8.39 17.91 15.39
C GLU A 26 -7.33 17.59 16.46
N LEU A 27 -6.21 18.32 16.42
CA LEU A 27 -5.18 18.26 17.46
C LEU A 27 -5.71 18.93 18.73
N GLY A 28 -6.11 18.13 19.72
CA GLY A 28 -6.58 18.64 21.01
C GLY A 28 -7.85 17.97 21.52
N GLN A 29 -8.47 17.09 20.74
CA GLN A 29 -9.60 16.29 21.23
C GLN A 29 -9.17 15.35 22.36
N THR A 30 -9.76 15.56 23.54
CA THR A 30 -9.55 14.75 24.75
C THR A 30 -10.33 13.44 24.73
N ASN A 31 -11.21 13.24 23.74
CA ASN A 31 -11.99 12.02 23.63
C ASN A 31 -11.08 10.83 23.26
N PRO A 32 -10.94 9.83 24.15
CA PRO A 32 -10.03 8.70 23.94
C PRO A 32 -10.35 7.90 22.68
N VAL A 33 -11.62 7.82 22.28
CA VAL A 33 -12.05 7.09 21.08
C VAL A 33 -11.53 7.76 19.81
N LEU A 34 -11.60 9.09 19.72
CA LEU A 34 -11.12 9.81 18.53
C LEU A 34 -9.60 9.77 18.43
N ARG A 35 -8.89 9.78 19.57
CA ARG A 35 -7.44 9.57 19.59
C ARG A 35 -7.06 8.17 19.12
N LEU A 36 -7.83 7.14 19.50
CA LEU A 36 -7.62 5.77 19.02
C LEU A 36 -7.81 5.69 17.50
N VAL A 37 -8.90 6.25 16.98
CA VAL A 37 -9.18 6.29 15.54
C VAL A 37 -8.07 7.01 14.78
N LYS A 38 -7.55 8.12 15.31
CA LYS A 38 -6.41 8.84 14.72
C LYS A 38 -5.15 7.97 14.63
N ASN A 39 -4.81 7.25 15.70
CA ASN A 39 -3.66 6.34 15.72
C ASN A 39 -3.83 5.17 14.76
N ILE A 40 -5.05 4.61 14.66
CA ILE A 40 -5.37 3.57 13.67
C ILE A 40 -5.21 4.12 12.26
N GLY A 41 -5.71 5.33 11.98
CA GLY A 41 -5.52 6.02 10.70
C GLY A 41 -4.05 6.17 10.32
N THR A 42 -3.20 6.61 11.26
CA THR A 42 -1.75 6.68 11.05
C THR A 42 -1.15 5.31 10.73
N PHE A 43 -1.56 4.27 11.48
CA PHE A 43 -1.09 2.91 11.26
C PHE A 43 -1.50 2.38 9.88
N THR A 44 -2.74 2.61 9.46
CA THR A 44 -3.22 2.30 8.11
C THR A 44 -2.41 3.02 7.04
N GLY A 45 -2.07 4.29 7.26
CA GLY A 45 -1.21 5.06 6.37
C GLY A 45 0.20 4.45 6.23
N LEU A 46 0.84 4.12 7.36
CA LEU A 46 2.15 3.46 7.39
C LEU A 46 2.12 2.10 6.68
N LEU A 47 1.08 1.30 6.90
CA LEU A 47 0.90 0.04 6.19
C LEU A 47 0.72 0.26 4.68
N GLY A 48 -0.03 1.29 4.27
CA GLY A 48 -0.21 1.65 2.86
C GLY A 48 1.12 1.97 2.16
N MET A 49 2.05 2.63 2.85
CA MET A 49 3.42 2.83 2.34
C MET A 49 4.14 1.49 2.13
N GLY A 50 4.06 0.57 3.10
CA GLY A 50 4.64 -0.76 2.99
C GLY A 50 4.07 -1.58 1.83
N VAL A 51 2.75 -1.57 1.65
CA VAL A 51 2.06 -2.24 0.53
C VAL A 51 2.51 -1.65 -0.82
N THR A 52 2.65 -0.33 -0.90
CA THR A 52 3.14 0.36 -2.11
C THR A 52 4.55 -0.11 -2.47
N LEU A 53 5.47 -0.17 -1.48
CA LEU A 53 6.83 -0.67 -1.68
C LEU A 53 6.86 -2.14 -2.14
N ALA A 54 6.04 -2.99 -1.52
CA ALA A 54 5.91 -4.39 -1.94
C ALA A 54 5.41 -4.51 -3.39
N GLY A 55 4.44 -3.67 -3.77
CA GLY A 55 3.94 -3.60 -5.15
C GLY A 55 5.01 -3.17 -6.15
N ILE A 56 5.85 -2.19 -5.79
CA ILE A 56 7.00 -1.76 -6.61
C ILE A 56 8.00 -2.92 -6.78
N LEU A 57 8.34 -3.60 -5.69
CA LEU A 57 9.25 -4.75 -5.71
C LEU A 57 8.72 -5.85 -6.65
N LEU A 58 7.45 -6.22 -6.50
CA LEU A 58 6.79 -7.19 -7.37
C LEU A 58 6.78 -6.74 -8.83
N ASN A 59 6.55 -5.46 -9.09
CA ASN A 59 6.57 -4.92 -10.44
C ASN A 59 7.96 -5.03 -11.09
N ILE A 60 9.04 -4.80 -10.32
CA ILE A 60 10.42 -4.96 -10.81
C ILE A 60 10.73 -6.43 -11.06
N ILE A 61 10.42 -7.32 -10.11
CA ILE A 61 10.67 -8.76 -10.22
C ILE A 61 9.94 -9.33 -11.45
N ASN A 62 8.66 -9.00 -11.64
CA ASN A 62 7.88 -9.48 -12.78
C ASN A 62 8.40 -8.97 -14.13
N LYS A 63 9.02 -7.79 -14.19
CA LYS A 63 9.62 -7.25 -15.43
C LYS A 63 10.98 -7.87 -15.76
N ASN A 64 11.67 -8.41 -14.76
CA ASN A 64 13.00 -9.02 -14.91
C ASN A 64 12.97 -10.55 -14.96
N GLN A 65 11.79 -11.17 -15.02
CA GLN A 65 11.71 -12.59 -15.33
C GLN A 65 12.22 -12.78 -16.77
N PRO A 66 13.27 -13.60 -17.00
CA PRO A 66 13.67 -13.93 -18.35
C PRO A 66 12.44 -14.51 -19.06
N PRO A 67 12.19 -14.15 -20.34
CA PRO A 67 11.17 -14.86 -21.11
C PRO A 67 11.52 -16.34 -20.98
N ILE A 68 10.60 -17.12 -20.41
CA ILE A 68 10.73 -18.57 -20.39
C ILE A 68 10.88 -18.92 -21.87
N GLN A 69 12.10 -19.26 -22.28
CA GLN A 69 12.34 -19.77 -23.61
C GLN A 69 11.59 -21.09 -23.63
N GLU A 70 10.39 -21.04 -24.17
CA GLU A 70 9.66 -22.20 -24.67
C GLU A 70 10.47 -22.70 -25.86
N ASN A 71 11.68 -23.19 -25.60
CA ASN A 71 12.40 -24.02 -26.54
C ASN A 71 11.71 -25.37 -26.40
N SER A 72 10.61 -25.49 -27.14
CA SER A 72 10.00 -26.75 -27.51
C SER A 72 11.11 -27.68 -28.00
N GLU A 73 11.50 -28.63 -27.16
CA GLU A 73 12.22 -29.83 -27.58
C GLU A 73 11.31 -30.59 -28.54
N ILE A 74 11.38 -30.29 -29.84
CA ILE A 74 10.95 -31.17 -30.92
C ILE A 74 11.92 -31.01 -32.10
#